data_AF-A0A2D5UDH2-F1
#
_entry.id   AF-A0A2D5UDH2-F1
#
_cell.length_a   1.000
_cell.length_b   1.000
_cell.length_c   1.000
_cell.angle_alpha   90.00
_cell.angle_beta   90.00
_cell.angle_gamma   90.00
#
_symmetry.space_group_name_H-M   'P 1'
#
loop_
_entity.id
_entity.type
_entity.pdbx_description
1 polymer ?
#
loop_
_entity_poly.entity_id
_entity_poly.type
_entity_poly.pdbx_seq_one_letter_code
_entity_poly.pdbx_strand_id
1 'polypeptide(L)'
;MAAAENHGPKNIVIWAYLVILALVSVFVSLIIPSPADTVVIFALAIAKAALVLMYFMHLRVENIFIHSLFFVPLALVVVMFFGFMPDINHWLY
;
A
#
# COMPACT_ATOMS: atom_id res chain seq x y z
N MET A 1 20.11 23.83 -15.80
CA MET A 1 19.57 22.71 -16.60
C MET A 1 19.51 21.51 -15.66
N ALA A 2 18.30 21.11 -15.27
CA ALA A 2 18.07 20.02 -14.34
C ALA A 2 18.57 18.71 -14.94
N ALA A 3 19.54 18.08 -14.28
CA ALA A 3 19.98 16.74 -14.63
C ALA A 3 18.78 15.81 -14.46
N ALA A 4 18.24 15.30 -15.56
CA ALA A 4 17.26 14.23 -15.53
C ALA A 4 17.91 13.02 -14.85
N GLU A 5 17.59 12.87 -13.57
CA GLU A 5 18.00 11.76 -12.73
C GLU A 5 17.49 10.49 -13.42
N ASN A 6 18.40 9.67 -13.95
CA ASN A 6 18.08 8.43 -14.63
C ASN A 6 17.51 7.42 -13.63
N HIS A 7 16.24 7.59 -13.24
CA HIS A 7 15.43 6.59 -12.57
C HIS A 7 15.32 5.43 -13.56
N GLY A 8 16.16 4.41 -13.39
CA GLY A 8 16.33 3.35 -14.39
C GLY A 8 14.99 2.73 -14.84
N PRO A 9 14.93 2.12 -16.04
CA PRO A 9 13.71 1.62 -16.68
C PRO A 9 12.87 0.70 -15.77
N LYS A 10 13.52 0.05 -14.81
CA LYS A 10 12.90 -0.83 -13.80
C LYS A 10 11.81 -0.14 -12.98
N ASN A 11 12.01 1.09 -12.50
CA ASN A 11 11.04 1.77 -11.61
C ASN A 11 9.72 2.10 -12.33
N ILE A 12 9.81 2.44 -13.63
CA ILE A 12 8.66 2.70 -14.49
C ILE A 12 7.85 1.41 -14.70
N VAL A 13 8.51 0.25 -14.83
CA VAL A 13 7.82 -1.05 -14.95
C VAL A 13 7.01 -1.36 -13.69
N ILE A 14 7.58 -1.18 -12.50
CA ILE A 14 6.85 -1.46 -11.24
C ILE A 14 5.71 -0.47 -11.04
N TRP A 15 5.90 0.80 -11.41
CA TRP A 15 4.81 1.77 -11.44
C TRP A 15 3.65 1.30 -12.33
N ALA A 16 3.92 0.79 -13.53
CA ALA A 16 2.89 0.26 -14.41
C ALA A 16 2.14 -0.93 -13.78
N TYR A 17 2.85 -1.84 -13.09
CA TYR A 17 2.22 -2.92 -12.32
C TYR A 17 1.30 -2.40 -11.21
N LEU A 18 1.70 -1.34 -10.49
CA LEU A 18 0.86 -0.72 -9.46
C LEU A 18 -0.41 -0.12 -10.05
N VAL A 19 -0.32 0.55 -11.22
CA VAL A 19 -1.48 1.08 -11.94
C VAL A 19 -2.43 -0.04 -12.36
N ILE A 20 -1.89 -1.14 -12.91
CA ILE A 20 -2.71 -2.29 -13.28
C ILE A 20 -3.42 -2.88 -12.05
N LEU A 21 -2.71 -3.09 -10.94
CA LEU A 21 -3.32 -3.58 -9.69
C LEU A 21 -4.39 -2.62 -9.14
N ALA A 22 -4.24 -1.31 -9.33
CA ALA A 22 -5.24 -0.32 -8.96
C ALA A 22 -6.51 -0.45 -9.82
N LEU A 23 -6.36 -0.54 -11.14
CA LEU A 23 -7.48 -0.76 -12.05
C LEU A 23 -8.19 -2.08 -11.75
N VAL A 24 -7.44 -3.17 -11.55
CA VAL A 24 -8.01 -4.48 -11.17
C VAL A 24 -8.84 -4.36 -9.89
N SER A 25 -8.37 -3.64 -8.87
CA SER A 25 -9.19 -3.45 -7.65
C SER A 25 -10.50 -2.69 -7.90
N VAL A 26 -10.53 -1.74 -8.83
CA VAL A 26 -11.77 -1.05 -9.22
C VAL A 26 -12.71 -2.00 -9.94
N PHE A 27 -12.21 -2.76 -10.91
CA PHE A 27 -13.03 -3.75 -11.63
C PHE A 27 -13.58 -4.83 -10.70
N VAL A 28 -12.78 -5.32 -9.75
CA VAL A 28 -13.22 -6.27 -8.72
C VAL A 28 -14.40 -5.70 -7.93
N SER A 29 -14.31 -4.43 -7.52
CA SER A 29 -15.39 -3.76 -6.78
C SER A 29 -16.67 -3.58 -7.60
N LEU A 30 -16.60 -3.57 -8.94
CA LEU A 30 -17.75 -3.41 -9.82
C LEU A 30 -18.42 -4.74 -10.19
N ILE A 31 -17.65 -5.84 -10.20
CA ILE A 31 -18.10 -7.15 -10.69
C ILE A 31 -18.47 -8.08 -9.53
N ILE A 32 -17.73 -8.03 -8.42
CA ILE A 32 -17.92 -8.95 -7.29
C ILE A 32 -18.88 -8.33 -6.27
N PRO A 33 -19.95 -9.04 -5.86
CA PRO A 33 -20.82 -8.58 -4.79
C PRO A 33 -20.14 -8.66 -3.41
N SER A 34 -20.49 -7.73 -2.54
CA SER A 34 -20.08 -7.74 -1.13
C SER A 34 -20.61 -8.99 -0.40
N PRO A 35 -19.81 -9.61 0.49
CA PRO A 35 -18.53 -9.15 1.04
C PRO A 35 -17.28 -9.78 0.38
N ALA A 36 -17.44 -10.57 -0.69
CA ALA A 36 -16.32 -11.27 -1.31
C ALA A 36 -15.34 -10.30 -2.00
N ASP A 37 -15.84 -9.17 -2.47
CA ASP A 37 -15.05 -8.03 -2.99
C ASP A 37 -14.01 -7.53 -1.98
N THR A 38 -14.38 -7.45 -0.70
CA THR A 38 -13.59 -6.83 0.37
C THR A 38 -12.30 -7.61 0.57
N VAL A 39 -12.38 -8.94 0.66
CA VAL A 39 -11.21 -9.80 0.84
C VAL A 39 -10.25 -9.67 -0.34
N VAL A 40 -10.77 -9.65 -1.56
CA VAL A 40 -9.96 -9.54 -2.78
C VAL A 40 -9.29 -8.16 -2.87
N ILE A 41 -10.03 -7.09 -2.57
CA ILE A 41 -9.50 -5.72 -2.58
C ILE A 41 -8.40 -5.55 -1.53
N PHE A 42 -8.57 -6.10 -0.33
CA PHE A 42 -7.53 -6.11 0.71
C PHE A 42 -6.29 -6.90 0.28
N ALA A 43 -6.45 -8.07 -0.32
CA ALA A 43 -5.33 -8.85 -0.85
C ALA A 43 -4.55 -8.06 -1.92
N LEU A 44 -5.25 -7.39 -2.83
CA LEU A 44 -4.63 -6.50 -3.83
C LEU A 44 -3.92 -5.31 -3.18
N ALA A 45 -4.49 -4.72 -2.13
CA ALA A 45 -3.86 -3.63 -1.37
C ALA A 45 -2.53 -4.07 -0.73
N ILE A 46 -2.50 -5.25 -0.12
CA ILE A 46 -1.27 -5.82 0.45
C ILE A 46 -0.22 -6.06 -0.63
N ALA A 47 -0.60 -6.63 -1.79
CA ALA A 47 0.32 -6.85 -2.91
C ALA A 47 0.94 -5.53 -3.42
N LYS A 48 0.13 -4.47 -3.52
CA LYS A 48 0.60 -3.13 -3.89
C LYS A 48 1.58 -2.58 -2.85
N ALA A 49 1.26 -2.69 -1.56
CA ALA A 49 2.15 -2.25 -0.48
C ALA A 49 3.49 -3.01 -0.49
N ALA A 50 3.48 -4.31 -0.74
CA ALA A 50 4.68 -5.13 -0.85
C ALA A 50 5.58 -4.70 -2.02
N LEU A 51 5.00 -4.39 -3.19
CA LEU A 51 5.75 -3.86 -4.33
C LEU A 51 6.38 -2.50 -4.02
N VAL A 52 5.66 -1.60 -3.35
CA VAL A 52 6.20 -0.30 -2.92
C VAL A 52 7.36 -0.50 -1.93
N LEU A 53 7.18 -1.37 -0.93
CA LEU A 53 8.19 -1.70 0.06
C LEU A 53 9.48 -2.23 -0.60
N MET A 54 9.35 -3.20 -1.50
CA MET A 54 10.52 -3.85 -2.12
C MET A 54 11.26 -2.95 -3.11
N TYR A 55 10.55 -2.11 -3.86
CA TYR A 55 11.11 -1.43 -5.03
C TYR A 55 11.22 0.08 -4.92
N PHE A 56 10.24 0.76 -4.31
CA PHE A 56 10.24 2.21 -4.18
C PHE A 56 10.94 2.68 -2.90
N MET A 57 10.88 1.88 -1.83
CA MET A 57 11.57 2.17 -0.57
C MET A 57 13.00 1.60 -0.51
N HIS A 58 13.52 1.03 -1.60
CA HIS A 58 14.86 0.40 -1.68
C HIS A 58 15.20 -0.65 -0.60
N LEU A 59 14.22 -1.10 0.20
CA LEU A 59 14.40 -2.04 1.32
C LEU A 59 14.94 -3.41 0.91
N ARG A 60 14.89 -3.77 -0.38
CA ARG A 60 15.52 -4.99 -0.90
C ARG A 60 17.06 -4.97 -0.78
N VAL A 61 17.68 -3.79 -0.74
CA VAL A 61 19.14 -3.61 -0.81
C VAL A 61 19.71 -2.97 0.46
N GLU A 62 18.86 -2.47 1.36
CA GLU A 62 19.28 -1.73 2.55
C GLU A 62 19.31 -2.57 3.85
N ASN A 63 20.03 -2.03 4.84
CA ASN A 63 20.25 -2.64 6.15
C ASN A 63 18.94 -2.86 6.94
N ILE A 64 18.93 -3.92 7.76
CA ILE A 64 17.81 -4.32 8.63
C ILE A 64 17.26 -3.17 9.50
N PHE A 65 18.09 -2.18 9.82
CA PHE A 65 17.69 -0.97 10.56
C PHE A 65 16.66 -0.11 9.82
N ILE A 66 16.80 0.10 8.51
CA ILE A 66 15.82 0.85 7.72
C ILE A 66 14.50 0.07 7.66
N HIS A 67 14.58 -1.26 7.61
CA HIS A 67 13.40 -2.14 7.68
C HIS A 67 12.64 -1.98 9.00
N SER A 68 13.37 -1.88 10.13
CA SER A 68 12.77 -1.62 11.44
C SER A 68 12.08 -0.25 11.53
N LEU A 69 12.63 0.76 10.86
CA LEU A 69 12.08 2.11 10.85
C LEU A 69 10.72 2.19 10.17
N PHE A 70 10.44 1.34 9.17
CA PHE A 70 9.13 1.25 8.52
C PHE A 70 8.03 0.71 9.45
N PHE A 71 8.36 -0.18 10.39
CA PHE A 71 7.36 -0.71 11.32
C PHE A 71 6.85 0.33 12.32
N VAL A 72 7.62 1.38 12.61
CA VAL A 72 7.22 2.44 13.54
C VAL A 72 6.00 3.23 13.03
N PRO A 73 6.01 3.85 11.83
CA PRO A 73 4.83 4.52 11.30
C PRO A 73 3.69 3.54 11.01
N LEU A 74 3.99 2.29 10.62
CA LEU A 74 2.97 1.27 10.40
C LEU A 74 2.22 0.94 11.71
N ALA A 75 2.96 0.69 12.80
CA ALA A 75 2.38 0.43 14.12
C ALA A 75 1.56 1.61 14.61
N LEU A 76 2.06 2.84 14.40
CA LEU A 76 1.34 4.06 14.76
C LEU A 76 0.01 4.18 14.00
N VAL A 77 -0.03 3.91 12.69
CA VAL A 77 -1.27 3.91 11.90
C VAL A 77 -2.26 2.85 12.42
N VAL A 78 -1.78 1.64 12.73
CA VAL A 78 -2.63 0.57 13.27
C VAL A 78 -3.22 0.95 14.62
N VAL A 79 -2.39 1.48 15.53
CA VAL A 79 -2.84 1.92 16.86
C VAL A 79 -3.84 3.08 16.75
N MET A 80 -3.58 4.06 15.89
CA MET A 80 -4.53 5.16 15.65
C MET A 80 -5.85 4.64 15.07
N PHE A 81 -5.80 3.76 14.06
CA PHE A 81 -7.01 3.25 13.42
C PHE A 81 -7.91 2.50 14.40
N PHE A 82 -7.37 1.55 15.17
CA PHE A 82 -8.15 0.81 16.16
C PHE A 82 -8.47 1.63 17.40
N GLY A 83 -7.58 2.52 17.83
CA GLY A 83 -7.76 3.37 19.00
C GLY A 83 -8.84 4.44 18.79
N PHE A 84 -8.98 4.97 17.57
CA PHE A 84 -10.04 5.94 17.24
C PHE A 84 -11.35 5.30 16.80
N MET A 85 -11.36 4.02 16.41
CA MET A 85 -12.59 3.30 16.10
C MET A 85 -13.69 3.48 17.17
N PRO A 86 -13.45 3.31 18.49
CA PRO A 86 -14.48 3.53 19.51
C PRO A 86 -14.98 4.99 19.60
N ASP A 87 -14.14 5.98 19.30
CA ASP A 87 -14.51 7.41 19.34
C ASP A 87 -15.46 7.79 18.19
N ILE A 88 -15.22 7.24 16.99
CA ILE A 88 -16.08 7.39 15.80
C ILE A 88 -17.47 6.79 16.07
N ASN A 89 -17.51 5.67 16.79
CA ASN A 89 -18.76 4.95 17.06
C ASN A 89 -19.69 5.71 18.02
N HIS A 90 -19.16 6.64 18.83
CA HIS A 90 -19.96 7.40 19.78
C HIS A 90 -20.88 8.44 19.11
N TRP A 91 -20.59 8.86 17.86
CA TRP A 91 -21.42 9.80 17.10
C TRP A 91 -22.61 9.15 16.36
N LEU A 92 -22.72 7.82 16.38
CA LEU A 92 -23.74 7.05 15.65
C LEU A 92 -24.86 6.48 16.54
N TYR A 93 -24.92 6.88 17.82
CA TYR A 93 -25.98 6.53 18.78
C TYR A 93 -26.52 7.76 19.50
#